data_AF-A0ABD3AC47-F1
#
_entry.id   AF-A0ABD3AC47-F1
#
_cell.length_a   1.000
_cell.length_b   1.000
_cell.length_c   1.000
_cell.angle_alpha   90.00
_cell.angle_beta   90.00
_cell.angle_gamma   90.00
#
_symmetry.space_group_name_H-M   'P 1'
#
loop_
_entity.id
_entity.type
_entity.pdbx_description
1 polymer ?
#
loop_
_entity_poly.entity_id
_entity_poly.type
_entity_poly.pdbx_seq_one_letter_code
_entity_poly.pdbx_strand_id
1 'polypeptide(L)'
;MDKWTKPVIVIWVDLETQNHRLMARDGTTEEDAKSRINAQMSLDLKRAKADIMLDNTGSLADLNENFQKVLVQVTMPLTWTEFARSRQGAIVALISIFVGFVICRKSL
;
A
#
# COMPACT_ATOMS: atom_id res chain seq x y z
N MET A 1 -4.39 11.32 -6.24
CA MET A 1 -5.04 10.14 -5.61
C MET A 1 -4.21 9.65 -4.42
N ASP A 2 -2.89 9.62 -4.58
CA ASP A 2 -1.86 9.08 -3.68
C ASP A 2 -1.90 9.60 -2.23
N LYS A 3 -2.44 10.81 -2.01
CA LYS A 3 -2.58 11.40 -0.67
C LYS A 3 -3.60 10.65 0.21
N TRP A 4 -4.54 9.95 -0.41
CA TRP A 4 -5.64 9.26 0.28
C TRP A 4 -5.51 7.73 0.24
N THR A 5 -4.56 7.20 -0.52
CA THR A 5 -4.39 5.76 -0.78
C THR A 5 -3.07 5.26 -0.20
N LYS A 6 -2.77 5.68 1.03
CA LYS A 6 -1.59 5.22 1.76
C LYS A 6 -1.90 3.93 2.52
N PRO A 7 -0.98 2.96 2.57
CA PRO A 7 0.33 2.95 1.89
C PRO A 7 0.22 2.61 0.39
N VAL A 8 1.08 3.24 -0.42
CA VAL A 8 1.29 2.91 -1.84
C VAL A 8 2.36 1.82 -1.92
N ILE A 9 1.98 0.67 -2.47
CA ILE A 9 2.85 -0.50 -2.64
C ILE A 9 3.18 -0.65 -4.12
N VAL A 10 4.47 -0.81 -4.45
CA VAL A 10 4.94 -1.02 -5.82
C VAL A 10 5.59 -2.39 -5.94
N ILE A 11 5.11 -3.19 -6.89
CA ILE A 11 5.80 -4.41 -7.35
C ILE A 11 6.81 -3.98 -8.40
N TRP A 12 8.09 -4.24 -8.15
CA TRP A 12 9.19 -3.83 -9.01
C TRP A 12 9.95 -5.04 -9.54
N VAL A 13 10.43 -4.92 -10.77
CA VAL A 13 11.34 -5.84 -11.44
C VAL A 13 12.33 -5.02 -12.25
N ASP A 14 13.49 -5.57 -12.58
CA ASP A 14 14.41 -4.96 -13.53
C ASP A 14 13.81 -4.94 -14.95
N LEU A 15 14.34 -4.04 -15.78
CA LEU A 15 13.82 -3.80 -17.14
C LEU A 15 13.95 -5.03 -18.05
N GLU A 16 14.99 -5.83 -17.88
CA GLU A 16 15.22 -7.03 -18.70
C GLU A 16 14.15 -8.08 -18.39
N THR A 17 13.95 -8.37 -17.10
CA THR A 17 12.90 -9.25 -16.61
C THR A 17 11.50 -8.76 -17.03
N GLN A 18 11.26 -7.45 -16.96
CA GLN A 18 9.99 -6.85 -17.38
C GLN A 18 9.71 -7.10 -18.86
N ASN A 19 10.68 -6.80 -19.74
CA ASN A 19 10.58 -7.01 -21.18
C ASN A 19 10.34 -8.49 -21.49
N HIS A 20 11.17 -9.38 -20.95
CA HIS A 20 11.08 -10.81 -21.21
C HIS A 20 9.72 -11.38 -20.80
N ARG A 21 9.22 -11.04 -19.59
CA ARG A 21 7.91 -11.50 -19.12
C ARG A 21 6.76 -10.93 -19.95
N LEU A 22 6.86 -9.68 -20.41
CA LEU A 22 5.84 -9.05 -21.26
C LEU A 22 5.75 -9.75 -22.62
N MET A 23 6.90 -10.00 -23.26
CA MET A 23 6.98 -10.72 -24.52
C MET A 23 6.44 -12.15 -24.39
N ALA A 24 6.84 -12.88 -23.35
CA ALA A 24 6.38 -14.24 -23.11
C ALA A 24 4.86 -14.33 -22.85
N ARG A 25 4.28 -13.33 -22.16
CA ARG A 25 2.84 -13.29 -21.85
C ARG A 25 1.98 -12.90 -23.06
N ASP A 26 2.41 -11.88 -23.79
CA ASP A 26 1.59 -11.26 -24.84
C ASP A 26 1.97 -11.73 -26.26
N GLY A 27 3.06 -12.48 -26.41
CA GLY A 27 3.56 -12.96 -27.70
C GLY A 27 4.08 -11.86 -28.62
N THR A 28 4.54 -10.73 -28.05
CA THR A 28 4.97 -9.54 -28.80
C THR A 28 6.45 -9.55 -29.13
N THR A 29 6.85 -8.73 -30.11
CA THR A 29 8.26 -8.45 -30.38
C THR A 29 8.89 -7.64 -29.23
N GLU A 30 10.22 -7.59 -29.22
CA GLU A 30 10.97 -6.81 -28.23
C GLU A 30 10.71 -5.31 -28.40
N GLU A 31 10.61 -4.83 -29.64
CA GLU A 31 10.34 -3.43 -29.96
C GLU A 31 8.96 -3.00 -29.46
N ASP A 32 7.95 -3.85 -29.63
CA ASP A 32 6.59 -3.59 -29.14
C ASP A 32 6.56 -3.59 -27.61
N ALA A 33 7.24 -4.53 -26.96
CA ALA A 33 7.35 -4.60 -25.51
C ALA A 33 8.03 -3.34 -24.94
N LYS A 34 9.17 -2.94 -25.50
CA LYS A 34 9.89 -1.71 -25.13
C LYS A 34 9.03 -0.47 -25.34
N SER A 35 8.33 -0.36 -26.46
CA SER A 35 7.45 0.77 -26.75
C SER A 35 6.33 0.89 -25.71
N ARG A 36 5.74 -0.23 -25.30
CA ARG A 36 4.71 -0.27 -24.24
C ARG A 36 5.25 0.12 -22.88
N ILE A 37 6.45 -0.34 -22.53
CA ILE A 37 7.10 0.00 -21.26
C ILE A 37 7.46 1.49 -21.23
N ASN A 38 8.00 2.03 -22.32
CA ASN A 38 8.38 3.44 -22.45
C ASN A 38 7.17 4.39 -22.48
N ALA A 39 5.99 3.91 -22.91
CA ALA A 39 4.75 4.68 -22.85
C ALA A 39 4.22 4.87 -21.42
N GLN A 40 4.78 4.14 -20.44
CA GLN A 40 4.40 4.24 -19.03
C GLN A 40 5.46 5.01 -18.23
N MET A 41 5.07 5.50 -17.05
CA MET A 41 6.05 5.95 -16.05
C MET A 41 6.99 4.79 -15.69
N SER A 42 8.30 5.05 -15.70
CA SER A 42 9.31 4.04 -15.38
C SER A 42 9.09 3.43 -13.99
N LEU A 43 9.44 2.15 -13.86
CA LEU A 43 9.31 1.43 -12.58
C LEU A 43 10.16 2.08 -11.48
N ASP A 44 11.32 2.64 -11.82
CA ASP A 44 12.19 3.31 -10.84
C ASP A 44 11.55 4.59 -10.29
N LEU A 45 10.85 5.36 -11.13
CA LEU A 45 10.11 6.53 -10.67
C LEU A 45 8.91 6.13 -9.79
N LYS A 46 8.25 5.01 -10.10
CA LYS A 46 7.20 4.45 -9.23
C LYS A 46 7.78 4.00 -7.89
N ARG A 47 8.91 3.31 -7.91
CA ARG A 47 9.65 2.86 -6.70
C ARG A 47 10.00 4.04 -5.81
N ALA A 48 10.48 5.15 -6.37
CA ALA A 48 10.83 6.36 -5.61
C ALA A 48 9.63 7.02 -4.90
N LYS A 49 8.39 6.75 -5.36
CA LYS A 49 7.15 7.31 -4.80
C LYS A 49 6.42 6.34 -3.86
N ALA A 50 6.87 5.09 -3.76
CA ALA A 50 6.22 4.04 -2.99
C ALA A 50 6.54 4.17 -1.49
N ASP A 51 5.58 3.80 -0.65
CA ASP A 51 5.85 3.60 0.79
C ASP A 51 6.51 2.24 1.02
N ILE A 52 6.15 1.25 0.18
CA ILE A 52 6.65 -0.11 0.25
C ILE A 52 6.98 -0.60 -1.17
N MET A 53 8.17 -1.16 -1.37
CA MET A 53 8.58 -1.80 -2.62
C MET A 53 8.73 -3.31 -2.40
N LEU A 54 8.12 -4.10 -3.28
CA LEU A 54 8.24 -5.55 -3.34
C LEU A 54 9.05 -5.93 -4.58
N ASP A 55 10.16 -6.61 -4.35
CA ASP A 55 11.02 -7.15 -5.41
C ASP A 55 10.44 -8.46 -5.96
N ASN A 56 10.20 -8.50 -7.27
CA ASN A 56 9.70 -9.65 -8.02
C ASN A 56 10.71 -10.14 -9.09
N THR A 57 12.00 -9.81 -8.92
CA THR A 57 13.08 -10.35 -9.76
C THR A 57 13.44 -11.79 -9.39
N GLY A 58 13.29 -12.16 -8.12
CA GLY A 58 13.56 -13.49 -7.58
C GLY A 58 12.52 -14.56 -7.93
N SER A 59 12.57 -15.66 -7.18
CA SER A 59 11.62 -16.75 -7.34
C SER A 59 10.23 -16.39 -6.79
N LEU A 60 9.22 -17.16 -7.19
CA LEU A 60 7.87 -17.02 -6.62
C LEU A 60 7.84 -17.23 -5.10
N ALA A 61 8.74 -18.08 -4.57
CA ALA A 61 8.87 -18.30 -3.14
C ALA A 61 9.38 -17.06 -2.41
N ASP A 62 10.41 -16.40 -2.96
CA ASP A 62 10.97 -15.15 -2.42
C ASP A 62 9.90 -14.04 -2.42
N LEU A 63 9.16 -13.93 -3.53
CA LEU A 63 8.05 -12.98 -3.64
C LEU A 63 6.97 -13.27 -2.61
N ASN A 64 6.59 -14.53 -2.43
CA ASN A 64 5.56 -14.92 -1.47
C ASN A 64 5.99 -14.58 -0.04
N GLU A 65 7.24 -14.84 0.33
CA GLU A 65 7.75 -14.47 1.66
C GLU A 65 7.68 -12.95 1.89
N ASN A 66 8.14 -12.15 0.92
CA ASN A 66 8.09 -10.69 1.00
C ASN A 66 6.65 -10.17 1.04
N PHE A 67 5.76 -10.77 0.26
CA PHE A 67 4.33 -10.45 0.26
C PHE A 67 3.70 -10.71 1.62
N GLN A 68 3.99 -11.83 2.28
CA GLN A 68 3.45 -12.13 3.61
C GLN A 68 3.89 -11.07 4.64
N LYS A 69 5.15 -10.62 4.60
CA LYS A 69 5.66 -9.56 5.48
C LYS A 69 4.88 -8.24 5.29
N VAL A 70 4.67 -7.85 4.04
CA VAL A 70 3.91 -6.63 3.70
C VAL A 70 2.44 -6.78 4.05
N LEU A 71 1.85 -7.95 3.82
CA LEU A 71 0.45 -8.22 4.15
C LEU A 71 0.20 -8.04 5.64
N VAL A 72 1.07 -8.59 6.49
CA VAL A 72 1.00 -8.36 7.94
C VAL A 72 1.09 -6.86 8.22
N GLN A 73 2.11 -6.17 7.70
CA GLN A 73 2.31 -4.74 7.94
C GLN A 73 1.08 -3.88 7.61
N VAL A 74 0.34 -4.18 6.53
CA VAL A 74 -0.82 -3.38 6.12
C VAL A 74 -2.14 -3.82 6.74
N THR A 75 -2.19 -5.01 7.35
CA THR A 75 -3.41 -5.55 8.00
C THR A 75 -3.36 -5.46 9.52
N MET A 76 -2.22 -5.11 10.12
CA MET A 76 -2.11 -4.94 11.56
C MET A 76 -3.15 -3.94 12.07
N PRO A 77 -3.84 -4.25 13.18
CA PRO A 77 -4.74 -3.29 13.80
C PRO A 77 -3.96 -2.07 14.28
N LEU A 78 -4.62 -0.91 14.24
CA LEU A 78 -4.06 0.34 14.76
C LEU A 78 -3.63 0.14 16.21
N THR A 79 -2.43 0.60 16.55
CA THR A 79 -2.00 0.70 17.95
C THR A 79 -2.90 1.66 18.72
N TRP A 80 -2.94 1.55 20.06
CA TRP A 80 -3.75 2.47 20.88
C TRP A 80 -3.41 3.95 20.64
N THR A 81 -2.15 4.28 20.34
CA THR A 81 -1.72 5.66 20.06
C THR A 81 -2.21 6.15 18.71
N GLU A 82 -2.17 5.30 17.68
CA GLU A 82 -2.72 5.60 16.36
C GLU A 82 -4.24 5.67 16.40
N PHE A 83 -4.90 4.79 17.14
CA PHE A 83 -6.34 4.82 17.37
C PHE A 83 -6.75 6.12 18.06
N ALA A 84 -6.06 6.53 19.13
CA ALA A 84 -6.34 7.77 19.84
C ALA A 84 -6.21 9.02 18.94
N ARG A 85 -5.26 9.02 17.99
CA ARG A 85 -5.09 10.09 16.99
C ARG A 85 -6.03 9.96 15.79
N SER A 86 -6.69 8.82 15.62
CA SER A 86 -7.62 8.60 14.53
C SER A 86 -8.91 9.42 14.69
N ARG A 87 -9.60 9.67 13.58
CA ARG A 87 -10.92 10.31 13.59
C ARG A 87 -11.93 9.54 14.46
N GLN A 88 -11.85 8.20 14.44
CA GLN A 88 -12.72 7.36 15.28
C GLN A 88 -12.42 7.55 16.76
N GLY A 89 -11.14 7.61 17.15
CA GLY A 89 -10.72 7.91 18.52
C GLY A 89 -11.24 9.26 19.01
N ALA A 90 -11.13 10.30 18.18
CA ALA A 90 -11.66 11.64 18.49
C ALA A 90 -13.19 11.63 18.67
N ILE A 91 -13.92 10.93 17.80
CA ILE A 91 -15.39 10.79 17.90
C ILE A 91 -15.77 10.06 19.19
N VAL A 92 -15.09 8.95 19.51
CA VAL A 92 -15.34 8.19 20.75
C VAL A 92 -15.11 9.05 21.99
N ALA A 93 -14.05 9.86 22.02
CA ALA A 93 -13.79 10.79 23.11
C ALA A 93 -14.93 11.84 23.26
N LEU A 94 -15.38 12.44 22.16
CA LEU A 94 -16.48 13.41 22.17
C LEU A 94 -17.80 12.79 22.67
N ILE A 95 -18.15 11.60 22.18
CA ILE A 95 -19.33 10.87 22.63
C ILE A 95 -19.23 10.56 24.13
N SER A 96 -18.06 10.13 24.60
CA SER A 96 -17.84 9.81 26.01
C SER A 96 -18.03 11.04 26.91
N ILE A 97 -17.50 12.20 26.50
CA ILE A 97 -17.69 13.47 27.21
C ILE A 97 -19.17 13.87 27.23
N PHE A 98 -19.87 13.76 26.09
CA PHE A 98 -21.28 14.11 25.99
C PHE A 98 -22.16 13.21 26.87
N VAL A 99 -21.95 11.89 26.81
CA VAL A 99 -22.66 10.92 27.67
C VAL A 99 -22.39 11.21 29.14
N GLY A 100 -21.13 11.45 29.52
CA GLY A 100 -20.76 11.83 30.89
C GLY A 100 -21.47 13.10 31.35
N PHE A 101 -21.54 14.13 30.50
CA PHE A 101 -22.27 15.37 30.78
C PHE A 101 -23.77 15.14 30.98
N VAL A 102 -24.40 14.34 30.10
CA VAL A 102 -25.85 14.02 30.21
C VAL A 102 -26.15 13.25 31.49
N ILE A 103 -25.31 12.27 31.85
CA ILE A 103 -25.46 11.49 33.09
C ILE A 103 -25.31 12.41 34.31
N CYS A 104 -24.26 13.26 34.33
CA CYS A 104 -24.02 14.19 35.42
C CYS A 104 -25.20 15.16 35.60
N ARG A 105 -25.75 15.70 34.51
CA ARG A 105 -26.92 16.58 34.55
C ARG A 105 -28.20 15.88 35.01
N LYS A 106 -28.38 14.58 34.74
CA LYS A 106 -29.54 13.80 35.22
C LYS A 106 -29.43 13.40 36.70
N SER A 107 -28.22 13.42 37.27
CA SER A 107 -27.95 13.02 38.66
C SER A 107 -27.89 14.21 39.63
N LEU A 108 -28.06 15.43 39.13
CA LEU A 108 -28.21 16.70 39.87
C LEU A 108 -29.67 17.13 39.85
#